data_AF-A0A9D4LMA6-F1
#
_entry.id   AF-A0A9D4LMA6-F1
#
_cell.length_a   1.000
_cell.length_b   1.000
_cell.length_c   1.000
_cell.angle_alpha   90.00
_cell.angle_beta   90.00
_cell.angle_gamma   90.00
#
_symmetry.space_group_name_H-M   'P 1'
#
loop_
_entity.id
_entity.type
_entity.pdbx_description
1 polymer ?
#
loop_
_entity_poly.entity_id
_entity_poly.type
_entity_poly.pdbx_seq_one_letter_code
_entity_poly.pdbx_strand_id
1 'polypeptide(L)' 'MKIVCYLLAGTKWLRFVPVMDTIAVLAYVTYQTFRRGKVPPSDLGVNLRILKESSMVVNMVDIEDLGDKVSFCRCLRSNR' A
#
# COMPACT_ATOMS: atom_id res chain seq x y z
N MET A 1 17.47 -40.57 36.81
CA MET A 1 16.11 -40.70 36.22
C MET A 1 15.33 -39.39 36.07
N LYS A 2 15.50 -38.36 36.91
CA LYS A 2 14.73 -37.09 36.79
C LYS A 2 15.04 -36.29 35.51
N ILE A 3 16.31 -36.16 35.13
CA ILE A 3 16.78 -35.41 33.94
C ILE A 3 16.23 -35.98 32.62
N VAL A 4 16.19 -37.30 32.50
CA VAL A 4 15.63 -38.00 31.32
C VAL A 4 14.12 -37.75 31.22
N CYS A 5 13.42 -37.65 32.36
CA CYS A 5 11.99 -37.34 32.40
C CYS A 5 11.68 -35.89 31.99
N TYR A 6 12.53 -34.93 32.38
CA TYR A 6 12.41 -33.52 31.94
C TYR A 6 12.69 -33.35 30.43
N LEU A 7 13.68 -34.09 29.90
CA LEU A 7 13.95 -34.13 28.46
C LEU A 7 12.79 -34.77 27.68
N LEU A 8 12.23 -35.89 28.16
CA LEU A 8 11.05 -36.55 27.57
C LEU A 8 9.76 -35.71 27.68
N ALA A 9 9.62 -34.89 28.72
CA ALA A 9 8.54 -33.93 28.85
C ALA A 9 8.75 -32.75 27.89
N GLY A 10 9.96 -32.18 27.84
CA GLY A 10 10.32 -31.07 26.95
C GLY A 10 10.24 -31.42 25.46
N THR A 11 10.54 -32.66 25.08
CA THR A 11 10.41 -33.13 23.69
C THR A 11 8.97 -33.20 23.20
N LYS A 12 8.00 -33.42 24.08
CA LYS A 12 6.57 -33.34 23.72
C LYS A 12 6.15 -31.90 23.40
N TRP A 13 6.70 -30.92 24.11
CA TRP A 13 6.47 -29.50 23.84
C TRP A 13 7.17 -29.02 22.57
N LEU A 14 8.36 -29.56 22.26
CA LEU A 14 9.08 -29.28 21.01
C LEU A 14 8.25 -29.63 19.75
N ARG A 15 7.33 -30.60 19.84
CA ARG A 15 6.42 -30.94 18.73
C ARG A 15 5.42 -29.83 18.37
N PHE A 16 5.14 -28.90 19.29
CA PHE A 16 4.25 -27.76 19.06
C PHE A 16 4.96 -26.55 18.45
N VAL A 17 6.29 -26.51 18.50
CA VAL A 17 7.12 -25.44 17.91
C VAL A 17 6.79 -25.20 16.43
N PRO A 18 6.74 -26.20 15.53
CA PRO A 18 6.42 -25.94 14.12
C PRO A 18 5.02 -25.39 13.91
N VAL A 19 4.06 -25.76 14.76
CA VAL A 19 2.68 -25.24 14.69
C VAL A 19 2.64 -23.78 15.15
N MET A 20 3.33 -23.44 16.24
CA MET A 20 3.38 -22.06 16.73
C MET A 20 4.18 -21.15 15.79
N ASP A 21 5.27 -21.65 15.22
CA ASP A 21 6.09 -20.94 14.25
C ASP A 21 5.28 -20.63 12.97
N THR A 22 4.60 -21.62 12.42
CA THR A 22 3.75 -21.40 11.23
C THR A 22 2.62 -20.39 11.48
N ILE A 23 1.97 -20.44 12.66
CA ILE A 23 0.96 -19.45 13.04
C ILE A 23 1.58 -18.05 13.17
N ALA A 24 2.75 -17.93 13.80
CA ALA A 24 3.43 -16.65 13.97
C ALA A 24 3.85 -16.04 12.63
N VAL A 25 4.40 -16.86 11.72
CA VAL A 25 4.77 -16.44 10.36
C VAL A 25 3.53 -16.01 9.59
N LEU A 26 2.43 -16.78 9.64
CA LEU A 26 1.19 -16.43 8.96
C LEU A 26 0.60 -15.11 9.50
N ALA A 27 0.58 -14.93 10.81
CA ALA A 27 0.12 -13.70 11.44
C ALA A 27 0.99 -12.49 11.05
N TYR A 28 2.32 -12.67 10.98
CA TYR A 28 3.24 -11.61 10.59
C TYR A 28 3.07 -11.20 9.11
N VAL A 29 2.98 -12.19 8.21
CA VAL A 29 2.78 -11.94 6.78
C VAL A 29 1.45 -11.25 6.53
N THR A 30 0.35 -11.76 7.11
CA THR A 30 -0.97 -11.14 6.98
C THR A 30 -0.99 -9.72 7.54
N TYR A 31 -0.39 -9.48 8.71
CA TYR A 31 -0.28 -8.13 9.27
C TYR A 31 0.50 -7.17 8.34
N GLN A 32 1.61 -7.62 7.75
CA GLN A 32 2.37 -6.79 6.80
C GLN A 32 1.59 -6.51 5.52
N THR A 33 0.88 -7.49 4.94
CA THR A 33 0.11 -7.26 3.71
C THR A 33 -1.02 -6.27 3.94
N PHE A 34 -1.74 -6.37 5.06
CA PHE A 34 -2.77 -5.39 5.42
C PHE A 34 -2.22 -3.99 5.69
N ARG A 35 -1.00 -3.85 6.23
CA ARG A 35 -0.36 -2.55 6.41
C ARG A 35 0.14 -1.94 5.11
N ARG A 36 0.67 -2.74 4.19
CA ARG A 36 1.17 -2.28 2.88
C ARG A 36 0.04 -1.89 1.91
N GLY A 37 -1.19 -2.37 2.12
CA GLY A 37 -2.36 -1.99 1.33
C GLY A 37 -2.81 -0.53 1.48
N LYS A 38 -2.25 0.21 2.45
CA LYS A 38 -2.50 1.64 2.63
C LYS A 38 -1.36 2.43 2.03
N VAL A 39 -1.31 2.53 0.69
CA VAL A 39 -0.50 3.58 0.06
C VAL A 39 -1.03 4.90 0.60
N PRO A 40 -0.21 5.72 1.28
CA PRO A 40 -0.68 6.98 1.81
C PRO A 40 -1.26 7.80 0.64
N PRO A 41 -2.39 8.48 0.81
CA PRO A 41 -3.02 9.24 -0.28
C PRO A 41 -2.10 10.31 -0.87
N SER A 42 -1.02 10.69 -0.16
CA SER A 42 0.05 11.56 -0.64
C SER A 42 0.98 10.92 -1.67
N ASP A 43 1.13 9.59 -1.69
CA ASP A 43 1.95 8.86 -2.68
C ASP A 43 1.18 8.59 -3.98
N LEU A 44 -0.16 8.68 -3.95
CA LEU A 44 -0.95 8.75 -5.17
C LEU A 44 -0.93 10.18 -5.69
N GLY A 45 0.08 10.51 -6.50
CA GLY A 45 0.15 11.80 -7.18
C GLY A 45 -1.17 12.18 -7.84
N VAL A 46 -1.59 13.44 -7.69
CA VAL A 46 -2.86 13.96 -8.24
C VAL A 46 -2.90 13.78 -9.77
N ASN A 47 -1.76 13.97 -10.43
CA ASN A 47 -1.59 13.79 -11.85
C ASN A 47 -1.18 12.36 -12.21
N LEU A 48 -2.15 11.54 -12.62
CA LEU A 48 -1.90 10.15 -12.98
C LEU A 48 -1.46 9.95 -14.44
N ARG A 49 -1.82 10.87 -15.35
CA ARG A 49 -1.74 10.62 -16.81
C ARG A 49 -1.30 11.81 -17.66
N ILE A 50 -1.54 13.05 -17.22
CA ILE A 50 -1.45 14.22 -18.10
C ILE A 50 0.00 14.73 -18.14
N LEU A 51 0.59 14.83 -19.32
CA LEU A 51 1.87 15.53 -19.57
C LEU A 51 3.02 15.20 -18.59
N LYS A 52 3.21 13.91 -18.27
CA LYS A 52 4.25 13.44 -17.32
C LYS A 52 5.69 13.66 -17.79
N GLU A 53 5.90 13.81 -19.10
CA GLU A 53 7.19 14.14 -19.70
C GLU A 53 7.64 15.56 -19.34
N SER A 54 6.70 16.46 -19.04
CA SER A 54 7.00 17.84 -18.64
C SER A 54 7.28 17.94 -17.15
N SER A 55 8.23 18.81 -16.77
CA SER A 55 8.53 19.09 -15.37
C SER A 55 7.39 19.83 -14.64
N MET A 56 6.50 20.50 -15.38
CA MET A 56 5.36 21.23 -14.83
C MET A 56 4.24 21.37 -15.88
N VAL A 57 3.00 21.06 -15.48
CA VAL A 57 1.81 21.21 -16.32
C VAL A 57 1.15 22.56 -16.01
N VAL A 58 1.17 23.48 -16.98
CA VAL A 58 0.52 24.80 -16.89
C VAL A 58 -0.29 25.03 -18.16
N ASN A 59 -1.55 25.41 -18.01
CA ASN A 59 -2.42 25.79 -19.12
C ASN A 59 -2.66 27.30 -19.06
N MET A 60 -2.38 27.99 -20.17
CA MET A 60 -2.71 29.39 -20.39
C MET A 60 -3.86 29.46 -21.40
N VAL A 61 -4.83 30.32 -21.12
CA VAL A 61 -5.99 30.56 -22.00
C VAL A 61 -6.26 32.06 -21.99
N ASP A 62 -6.36 32.65 -23.17
CA ASP A 62 -6.67 34.06 -23.35
C ASP A 62 -8.17 34.31 -23.21
N ILE A 63 -8.56 35.39 -22.53
CA ILE A 63 -9.96 35.60 -22.14
C ILE A 63 -10.88 35.89 -23.33
N GLU A 64 -10.30 36.35 -24.44
CA GLU A 64 -11.00 36.71 -25.69
C GLU A 64 -11.46 35.46 -26.46
N ASP A 65 -10.81 34.32 -26.22
CA ASP A 65 -11.13 33.03 -26.85
C ASP A 65 -12.20 32.24 -26.07
N LEU A 66 -12.66 32.75 -24.92
CA LEU A 66 -13.73 32.13 -24.15
C LEU A 66 -15.09 32.52 -24.73
N GLY A 67 -15.95 31.53 -24.98
CA GLY A 67 -17.38 31.75 -25.23
C GLY A 67 -18.15 32.10 -23.94
N ASP A 68 -19.48 32.10 -24.01
CA ASP A 68 -20.37 32.54 -22.92
C ASP A 68 -20.12 31.88 -21.55
N LYS A 69 -19.69 30.61 -21.54
CA LYS A 69 -19.33 29.89 -20.31
C LYS A 69 -18.43 28.70 -20.61
N VAL A 70 -17.27 28.65 -19.96
CA VAL A 70 -16.35 27.52 -20.02
C VAL A 70 -16.01 27.00 -18.61
N SER A 71 -15.67 25.72 -18.52
CA SER A 71 -15.25 25.09 -17.28
C SER A 71 -13.97 24.31 -17.48
N PHE A 72 -12.95 24.61 -16.67
CA PHE A 72 -11.66 23.92 -16.73
C PHE A 72 -11.58 22.80 -15.69
N CYS A 73 -10.86 21.73 -16.05
CA CYS A 73 -10.62 20.62 -15.14
C CYS A 73 -9.70 21.04 -14.00
N ARG A 74 -10.12 20.79 -12.74
CA ARG A 74 -9.28 20.99 -11.55
C ARG A 74 -8.78 19.68 -10.94
N CYS A 75 -9.25 18.55 -11.44
CA CYS A 75 -8.97 17.23 -10.86
C CYS A 75 -7.89 16.45 -11.61
N LEU A 76 -7.38 16.96 -12.75
CA LEU A 76 -6.41 16.28 -13.62
C LEU A 76 -6.85 14.87 -14.04
N ARG A 77 -8.16 14.67 -14.18
CA ARG A 77 -8.78 13.42 -14.66
C ARG A 77 -9.61 13.59 -15.93
N SER A 78 -9.78 14.83 -16.40
CA SER A 78 -10.47 15.07 -17.67
C SER A 78 -9.65 14.51 -18.81
N ASN A 79 -10.33 13.90 -19.78
CA ASN A 79 -9.75 13.54 -21.08
C ASN A 79 -9.98 14.63 -22.14
N ARG A 80 -10.65 15.73 -21.76
CA ARG A 80 -10.82 16.95 -22.54
C ARG A 80 -9.98 18.07 -21.97
#